data_AF-A0A814XUQ9-F1
#
_entry.id   AF-A0A814XUQ9-F1
#
_cell.length_a   1.000
_cell.length_b   1.000
_cell.length_c   1.000
_cell.angle_alpha   90.00
_cell.angle_beta   90.00
_cell.angle_gamma   90.00
#
_symmetry.space_group_name_H-M   'P 1'
#
loop_
_entity.id
_entity.type
_entity.pdbx_description
1 polymer ?
#
loop_
_entity_poly.entity_id
_entity_poly.type
_entity_poly.pdbx_seq_one_letter_code
_entity_poly.pdbx_strand_id
1 'polypeptide(L)'
;MGGIRGQIDKTRTLFLTKHGQTRIHIDQVKGLEPTLFIELEVVLQDNQTIEEGQEIAKDLCEKIGIEEKNHIRCAYIDLLLEQNSVK
;
A
#
# COMPACT_ATOMS: atom_id res chain seq x y z
N MET A 1 -24.91 13.09 0.84
CA MET A 1 -25.13 11.71 1.33
C MET A 1 -23.96 10.86 0.85
N GLY A 2 -23.24 10.18 1.74
CA GLY A 2 -22.25 9.18 1.34
C GLY A 2 -22.98 7.89 0.95
N GLY A 3 -22.68 7.33 -0.22
CA GLY A 3 -23.16 6.02 -0.67
C GLY A 3 -22.01 5.02 -0.79
N ILE A 4 -22.34 3.74 -0.97
CA ILE A 4 -21.34 2.69 -1.21
C ILE A 4 -20.83 2.83 -2.65
N ARG A 5 -19.54 3.15 -2.83
CA ARG A 5 -18.87 3.23 -4.15
C ARG A 5 -18.50 1.86 -4.73
N GLY A 6 -18.39 0.86 -3.87
CA GLY A 6 -18.18 -0.54 -4.22
C GLY A 6 -17.64 -1.34 -3.03
N GLN A 7 -17.26 -2.60 -3.27
CA GLN A 7 -16.78 -3.54 -2.26
C GLN A 7 -15.43 -4.12 -2.69
N ILE A 8 -14.49 -4.21 -1.75
CA ILE A 8 -13.18 -4.83 -1.95
C ILE A 8 -13.09 -6.07 -1.07
N ASP A 9 -12.75 -7.20 -1.69
CA ASP A 9 -12.43 -8.46 -1.03
C ASP A 9 -10.92 -8.65 -1.12
N LYS A 10 -10.24 -8.68 0.03
CA LYS A 10 -8.77 -8.78 0.10
C LYS A 10 -8.30 -9.63 1.28
N THR A 11 -7.20 -10.34 1.06
CA THR A 11 -6.45 -11.05 2.09
C THR A 11 -5.13 -10.32 2.34
N ARG A 12 -4.84 -9.99 3.60
CA ARG A 12 -3.64 -9.25 4.00
C ARG A 12 -2.71 -10.13 4.82
N THR A 13 -1.45 -10.20 4.40
CA THR A 13 -0.34 -10.67 5.24
C THR A 13 0.41 -9.46 5.77
N LEU A 14 0.44 -9.29 7.09
CA LEU A 14 1.13 -8.18 7.75
C LEU A 14 2.49 -8.65 8.28
N PHE A 15 3.55 -7.96 7.91
CA PHE A 15 4.85 -8.05 8.56
C PHE A 15 5.13 -6.75 9.33
N LEU A 16 5.71 -6.91 10.52
CA LEU A 16 6.14 -5.79 11.36
C LEU A 16 7.65 -5.83 11.48
N THR A 17 8.31 -4.70 11.26
CA THR A 17 9.74 -4.58 11.50
C THR A 17 10.04 -4.62 13.00
N LYS A 18 11.32 -4.77 13.37
CA LYS A 18 11.75 -4.75 14.77
C LYS A 18 11.28 -3.45 15.42
N HIS A 19 10.62 -3.56 16.58
CA HIS A 19 9.96 -2.45 17.29
C HIS A 19 8.67 -1.91 16.65
N GLY A 20 8.18 -2.48 15.55
CA GLY A 20 6.87 -2.16 14.96
C GLY A 20 6.79 -0.80 14.26
N GLN A 21 7.93 -0.16 13.98
CA GLN A 21 8.01 1.16 13.35
C GLN A 21 7.48 1.12 11.90
N THR A 22 7.74 0.04 11.18
CA THR A 22 7.29 -0.12 9.79
C THR A 22 6.37 -1.32 9.67
N ARG A 23 5.25 -1.11 8.97
CA ARG A 23 4.27 -2.14 8.63
C ARG A 23 4.34 -2.40 7.15
N ILE A 24 4.45 -3.68 6.80
CA ILE A 24 4.50 -4.14 5.42
C ILE A 24 3.23 -4.96 5.20
N HIS A 25 2.32 -4.44 4.39
CA HIS A 25 1.10 -5.13 4.01
C HIS A 25 1.33 -5.80 2.65
N ILE A 26 1.18 -7.11 2.59
CA ILE A 26 1.07 -7.86 1.34
C ILE A 26 -0.40 -8.20 1.14
N ASP A 27 -1.03 -7.48 0.21
CA ASP A 27 -2.46 -7.53 -0.04
C ASP A 27 -2.74 -8.27 -1.34
N GLN A 28 -3.47 -9.39 -1.24
CA GLN A 28 -4.06 -10.04 -2.40
C GLN A 28 -5.50 -9.56 -2.55
N VAL A 29 -5.77 -8.76 -3.58
CA VAL A 29 -7.07 -8.12 -3.83
C VAL A 29 -7.80 -8.84 -4.95
N LYS A 30 -8.97 -9.37 -4.65
CA LYS A 30 -9.79 -10.11 -5.61
C LYS A 30 -10.40 -9.17 -6.64
N GLY A 31 -10.24 -9.52 -7.92
CA GLY A 31 -10.86 -8.80 -9.04
C GLY A 31 -10.03 -7.66 -9.61
N LEU A 32 -8.85 -7.36 -9.04
CA LEU A 32 -7.86 -6.46 -9.64
C LEU A 32 -6.82 -7.26 -10.43
N GLU A 33 -6.31 -6.67 -11.49
CA GLU A 33 -5.12 -7.13 -12.20
C GLU A 33 -4.09 -6.01 -12.25
N PRO A 34 -2.89 -6.18 -11.65
CA PRO A 34 -2.44 -7.37 -10.91
C PRO A 34 -3.25 -7.62 -9.62
N THR A 35 -3.26 -8.85 -9.12
CA THR A 35 -3.98 -9.22 -7.89
C THR A 35 -3.18 -8.99 -6.61
N LEU A 36 -1.85 -8.88 -6.69
CA LEU A 36 -0.95 -8.77 -5.55
C LEU A 36 -0.38 -7.36 -5.43
N PHE A 37 -0.47 -6.80 -4.23
CA PHE A 37 -0.01 -5.45 -3.91
C PHE A 37 0.84 -5.45 -2.64
N ILE A 38 1.70 -4.45 -2.53
CA ILE A 38 2.48 -4.17 -1.33
C ILE A 38 2.25 -2.72 -0.90
N GLU A 39 2.04 -2.51 0.40
CA GLU A 39 1.92 -1.19 1.02
C GLU A 39 2.88 -1.10 2.21
N LEU A 40 3.61 0.01 2.29
CA LEU A 40 4.56 0.30 3.36
C LEU A 40 4.05 1.49 4.17
N GLU A 41 3.95 1.31 5.48
CA GLU A 41 3.55 2.36 6.42
C GLU A 41 4.66 2.54 7.45
N VAL A 42 5.22 3.75 7.53
CA VAL A 42 6.17 4.15 8.57
C VAL A 42 5.40 4.94 9.63
N VAL A 43 5.32 4.38 10.82
CA VAL A 43 4.76 5.07 11.99
C VAL A 43 5.86 5.94 12.59
N LEU A 44 5.71 7.25 12.48
CA LEU A 44 6.64 8.21 13.06
C LEU A 44 6.62 8.12 14.59
N GLN A 45 7.81 8.16 15.19
CA GLN A 45 7.94 8.39 16.63
C GLN A 45 7.82 9.90 16.93
N ASP A 46 7.55 10.25 18.18
CA ASP A 46 7.31 11.63 18.61
C ASP A 46 8.43 12.62 18.23
N ASN A 47 9.67 12.12 18.09
CA ASN A 47 10.85 12.90 17.76
C ASN A 47 11.24 12.83 16.27
N GLN A 48 10.46 12.15 15.42
CA GLN A 48 10.78 11.98 14.01
C GLN A 48 10.02 12.97 13.13
N THR A 49 10.70 13.47 12.11
CA THR A 49 10.06 14.29 11.07
C THR A 49 9.44 13.42 9.97
N ILE A 50 8.61 14.05 9.14
CA ILE A 50 8.01 13.38 7.98
C ILE A 50 9.10 12.95 6.99
N GLU A 51 10.12 13.78 6.79
CA GLU A 51 11.25 13.51 5.90
C GLU A 51 12.03 12.28 6.36
N GLU A 52 12.28 12.14 7.67
CA GLU A 52 12.91 10.94 8.22
C GLU A 52 12.08 9.68 7.98
N GLY A 53 10.74 9.77 8.10
CA GLY A 53 9.85 8.67 7.76
C GLY A 53 9.86 8.30 6.27
N GLN A 54 9.95 9.30 5.39
CA GLN A 54 10.04 9.08 3.94
C GLN A 54 11.36 8.40 3.56
N GLU A 55 12.48 8.80 4.17
CA GLU A 55 13.77 8.15 3.95
C GLU A 55 13.75 6.68 4.40
N ILE A 56 13.12 6.38 5.54
CA ILE A 56 12.92 4.98 6.00
C ILE A 56 12.09 4.19 4.99
N ALA A 57 11.00 4.76 4.47
CA ALA A 57 10.16 4.10 3.48
C ALA A 57 10.92 3.83 2.17
N LYS A 58 11.71 4.81 1.71
CA LYS A 58 12.52 4.70 0.49
C LYS A 58 13.61 3.64 0.62
N ASP A 59 14.38 3.67 1.70
CA ASP A 59 15.39 2.65 2.00
C ASP A 59 14.78 1.24 2.05
N LEU A 60 13.57 1.09 2.60
CA LEU A 60 12.87 -0.19 2.60
C LEU A 60 12.43 -0.63 1.20
N CYS A 61 11.87 0.28 0.38
CA CYS A 61 11.53 0.02 -1.02
C CYS A 61 12.75 -0.49 -1.80
N GLU A 62 13.90 0.17 -1.66
CA GLU A 62 15.15 -0.21 -2.33
C GLU A 62 15.60 -1.62 -1.91
N LYS A 63 15.55 -1.93 -0.61
CA LYS A 63 15.94 -3.25 -0.06
C LYS A 63 15.08 -4.41 -0.55
N ILE A 64 13.80 -4.17 -0.81
CA ILE A 64 12.86 -5.20 -1.28
C ILE A 64 12.64 -5.16 -2.81
N GLY A 65 13.35 -4.27 -3.51
CA GLY A 65 13.34 -4.20 -4.97
C GLY A 65 12.06 -3.58 -5.56
N ILE A 66 11.37 -2.71 -4.82
CA ILE A 66 10.24 -1.94 -5.36
C ILE A 66 10.78 -0.72 -6.09
N GLU A 67 10.57 -0.69 -7.40
CA GLU A 67 10.88 0.47 -8.23
C GLU A 67 9.80 1.55 -8.10
N GLU A 68 10.21 2.82 -8.07
CA GLU A 68 9.28 3.97 -7.99
C GLU A 68 8.23 3.98 -9.11
N LYS A 69 8.58 3.46 -10.30
CA LYS A 69 7.66 3.35 -11.45
C LYS A 69 6.44 2.46 -11.16
N ASN A 70 6.54 1.58 -10.17
CA ASN A 70 5.48 0.67 -9.75
C ASN A 70 4.60 1.28 -8.64
N HIS A 71 4.86 2.52 -8.21
CA HIS A 71 4.07 3.18 -7.18
C HIS A 71 2.66 3.49 -7.67
N ILE A 72 1.67 3.04 -6.90
CA ILE A 72 0.26 3.30 -7.15
C ILE A 72 -0.20 4.40 -6.19
N ARG A 73 -0.84 5.43 -6.71
CA ARG A 73 -1.25 6.63 -5.95
C ARG A 73 -2.74 6.66 -5.57
N CYS A 74 -3.51 5.67 -6.00
CA CYS A 74 -4.95 5.59 -5.77
C CYS A 74 -5.33 4.40 -4.87
N ALA A 75 -6.56 4.39 -4.37
CA ALA A 75 -7.07 3.28 -3.58
C ALA A 75 -7.47 2.09 -4.48
N TYR A 76 -7.52 0.88 -3.91
CA TYR A 76 -7.97 -0.32 -4.63
C TYR A 76 -9.36 -0.18 -5.26
N ILE A 77 -10.25 0.61 -4.66
CA ILE A 77 -11.58 0.86 -5.23
C ILE A 77 -11.51 1.67 -6.52
N ASP A 78 -10.59 2.62 -6.61
CA ASP A 78 -10.42 3.42 -7.83
C ASP A 78 -9.85 2.56 -8.96
N LEU A 79 -8.85 1.70 -8.65
CA LEU A 79 -8.35 0.70 -9.60
C LEU A 79 -9.46 -0.24 -10.09
N LEU A 80 -10.32 -0.72 -9.17
CA LEU A 80 -11.38 -1.66 -9.51
C LEU A 80 -12.43 -1.01 -10.42
N LEU A 81 -12.79 0.25 -10.12
CA LEU A 81 -13.72 1.02 -10.95
C LEU A 81 -13.13 1.34 -12.32
N GLU A 82 -11.85 1.71 -12.40
CA GLU A 82 -11.14 1.95 -13.66
C GLU A 82 -11.12 0.69 -14.52
N GLN A 83 -10.70 -0.45 -13.96
CA GLN A 83 -10.63 -1.72 -14.69
C GLN A 83 -12.01 -2.18 -15.19
N ASN A 84 -13.07 -1.98 -14.41
CA ASN A 84 -14.43 -2.32 -14.83
C ASN A 84 -14.99 -1.36 -15.89
N SER A 85 -14.43 -0.16 -16.03
CA SER A 85 -14.83 0.81 -17.06
C SER A 85 -14.22 0.49 -18.43
N VAL A 86 -13.23 -0.40 -18.48
CA VAL A 86 -12.50 -0.81 -19.70
C VAL A 86 -13.01 -2.17 -20.24
N LYS A 87 -14.01 -2.77 -19.58
CA LYS A 87 -14.73 -3.97 -20.07
C LYS A 87 -16.06 -3.60 -20.71
#